data_AF-A0A7V3FVR9-F1
#
_entry.id   AF-A0A7V3FVR9-F1
#
_cell.length_a   1.000
_cell.length_b   1.000
_cell.length_c   1.000
_cell.angle_alpha   90.00
_cell.angle_beta   90.00
_cell.angle_gamma   90.00
#
_symmetry.space_group_name_H-M   'P 1'
#
loop_
_entity.id
_entity.type
_entity.pdbx_description
1 polymer ?
#
loop_
_entity_poly.entity_id
_entity_poly.type
_entity_poly.pdbx_seq_one_letter_code
_entity_poly.pdbx_strand_id
1 'polypeptide(L)'
;MNLDTVKAGPFDTGKMWTFEYPPIKYFESEYGFKPSQEWFDNVRMAALRFANYCSASFVSEDGLVMTNHHCARQSVTQVTREGEDLHANGFIAATLEDERPVPGLYVDQMVLVKDVTDEVMKAIEAAKTDEERVQLEEDIIKTIEDRESKAT
;
A
#
# COMPACT_ATOMS: atom_id res chain seq x y z
N MET A 1 -13.65 20.39 26.90
CA MET A 1 -12.65 20.68 25.85
C MET A 1 -13.42 21.32 24.69
N ASN A 2 -13.13 22.58 24.36
CA ASN A 2 -13.80 23.23 23.22
C ASN A 2 -13.11 22.75 21.93
N LEU A 3 -13.77 21.85 21.20
CA LEU A 3 -13.23 21.23 19.99
C LEU A 3 -12.92 22.29 18.91
N ASP A 4 -13.62 23.43 18.92
CA ASP A 4 -13.43 24.53 17.96
C ASP A 4 -12.12 25.31 18.13
N THR A 5 -11.37 25.03 19.21
CA THR A 5 -10.09 25.70 19.51
C THR A 5 -8.87 24.81 19.30
N VAL A 6 -9.09 23.53 18.97
CA VAL A 6 -8.00 22.58 18.73
C VAL A 6 -7.43 22.83 17.33
N LYS A 7 -6.17 23.25 17.27
CA LYS A 7 -5.42 23.32 16.00
C LYS A 7 -4.67 22.01 15.83
N ALA A 8 -4.90 21.33 14.71
CA ALA A 8 -4.15 20.14 14.37
C ALA A 8 -2.65 20.46 14.31
N GLY A 9 -1.87 19.75 15.12
CA GLY A 9 -0.42 19.72 15.08
C GLY A 9 0.09 18.80 13.96
N PRO A 10 1.35 18.97 13.53
CA PRO A 10 1.93 18.20 12.43
C PRO A 10 2.09 16.70 12.71
N PHE A 11 1.90 16.25 13.95
CA PHE A 11 2.02 14.85 14.38
C PHE A 11 0.76 14.32 15.07
N ASP A 12 -0.36 15.05 15.02
CA ASP A 12 -1.60 14.65 15.70
C ASP A 12 -2.16 13.33 15.13
N THR A 13 -1.86 13.03 13.87
CA THR A 13 -2.18 11.76 13.19
C THR A 13 -0.99 10.79 13.12
N GLY A 14 0.06 11.04 13.92
CA GLY A 14 1.30 10.26 13.92
C GLY A 14 2.31 10.68 12.86
N LYS A 15 3.24 9.76 12.57
CA LYS A 15 4.35 9.94 11.62
C LYS A 15 4.18 9.08 10.37
N MET A 16 2.96 9.04 9.85
CA MET A 16 2.59 8.32 8.64
C MET A 16 2.29 9.34 7.56
N TRP A 17 3.08 9.33 6.49
CA TRP A 17 2.97 10.28 5.39
C TRP A 17 2.93 9.52 4.07
N THR A 18 2.30 10.11 3.06
CA THR A 18 2.28 9.55 1.71
C THR A 18 3.60 9.85 0.99
N PHE A 19 3.87 9.11 -0.09
CA PHE A 19 5.07 9.31 -0.91
C PHE A 19 5.01 10.62 -1.70
N GLU A 20 3.81 11.14 -1.95
CA GLU A 20 3.53 12.35 -2.73
C GLU A 20 3.67 13.63 -1.89
N TYR A 21 3.42 13.53 -0.58
CA TYR A 21 3.47 14.66 0.35
C TYR A 21 4.36 14.37 1.58
N PRO A 22 5.63 13.95 1.39
CA PRO A 22 6.52 13.64 2.50
C PRO A 22 7.00 14.93 3.21
N PRO A 23 7.22 14.90 4.53
CA PRO A 23 7.65 16.07 5.30
C PRO A 23 9.17 16.28 5.20
N ILE A 24 9.68 16.60 4.01
CA ILE A 24 11.14 16.67 3.74
C ILE A 24 11.90 17.58 4.71
N LYS A 25 11.32 18.74 5.04
CA LYS A 25 11.95 19.68 5.98
C LYS A 25 12.13 19.06 7.37
N TYR A 26 11.17 18.25 7.81
CA TYR A 26 11.23 17.52 9.07
C TYR A 26 12.29 16.42 9.03
N PHE A 27 12.36 15.65 7.93
CA PHE A 27 13.41 14.63 7.77
C PHE A 27 14.82 15.24 7.78
N GLU A 28 15.00 16.40 7.15
CA GLU A 28 16.27 17.10 7.12
C GLU A 28 16.65 17.63 8.52
N SER A 29 15.70 18.23 9.25
CA SER A 29 15.99 18.80 10.58
C SER A 29 16.24 17.75 11.66
N GLU A 30 15.47 16.66 11.66
CA GLU A 30 15.56 15.65 12.73
C GLU A 30 16.59 14.56 12.45
N TYR A 31 16.75 14.18 11.18
CA TYR A 31 17.53 13.01 10.81
C TYR A 31 18.70 13.34 9.88
N GLY A 32 18.84 14.61 9.45
CA GLY A 32 19.85 14.97 8.45
C GLY A 32 19.60 14.30 7.10
N PHE A 33 18.37 13.85 6.83
CA PHE A 33 18.01 13.06 5.66
C PHE A 33 17.13 13.88 4.73
N LYS A 34 17.60 14.07 3.49
CA LYS A 34 16.90 14.84 2.45
C LYS A 34 16.72 13.98 1.19
N PRO A 35 15.73 13.08 1.17
CA PRO A 35 15.48 12.22 0.01
C PRO A 35 15.05 13.04 -1.21
N SER A 36 15.45 12.58 -2.40
CA SER A 36 14.96 13.09 -3.68
C SER A 36 13.59 12.50 -4.03
N GLN A 37 12.92 13.06 -5.04
CA GLN A 37 11.70 12.46 -5.58
C GLN A 37 11.96 11.05 -6.13
N GLU A 38 13.06 10.87 -6.86
CA GLU A 38 13.48 9.56 -7.37
C GLU A 38 13.63 8.52 -6.24
N TRP A 39 14.12 8.94 -5.07
CA TRP A 39 14.18 8.04 -3.91
C TRP A 39 12.78 7.59 -3.48
N PHE A 40 11.81 8.51 -3.39
CA PHE A 40 10.41 8.17 -3.06
C PHE A 40 9.76 7.27 -4.11
N ASP A 41 9.99 7.55 -5.39
CA ASP A 41 9.47 6.74 -6.49
C ASP A 41 10.02 5.30 -6.39
N ASN A 42 11.31 5.15 -6.12
CA ASN A 42 11.95 3.85 -5.93
C ASN A 42 11.38 3.09 -4.73
N VAL A 43 11.25 3.73 -3.56
CA VAL A 43 10.73 3.03 -2.37
C VAL A 43 9.23 2.71 -2.49
N ARG A 44 8.45 3.55 -3.18
CA ARG A 44 7.04 3.26 -3.50
C ARG A 44 6.92 2.03 -4.38
N MET A 45 7.75 1.92 -5.42
CA MET A 45 7.75 0.76 -6.31
C MET A 45 8.27 -0.51 -5.63
N ALA A 46 9.14 -0.39 -4.63
CA ALA A 46 9.64 -1.53 -3.86
C ALA A 46 8.68 -1.98 -2.74
N ALA A 47 7.81 -1.09 -2.23
CA ALA A 47 6.86 -1.39 -1.17
C ALA A 47 5.64 -2.16 -1.69
N LEU A 48 5.22 -3.17 -0.94
CA LEU A 48 4.12 -4.06 -1.30
C LEU A 48 3.08 -4.15 -0.19
N ARG A 49 1.81 -4.21 -0.59
CA ARG A 49 0.74 -4.70 0.28
C ARG A 49 0.70 -6.21 0.18
N PHE A 50 0.91 -6.92 1.29
CA PHE A 50 0.89 -8.37 1.34
C PHE A 50 -0.52 -8.86 1.68
N ALA A 51 -1.21 -9.40 0.67
CA ALA A 51 -2.64 -9.64 0.70
C ALA A 51 -3.38 -8.39 1.22
N ASN A 52 -4.25 -8.53 2.22
CA ASN A 52 -5.00 -7.43 2.83
C ASN A 52 -4.61 -7.15 4.30
N TYR A 53 -3.55 -7.77 4.82
CA TYR A 53 -3.26 -7.77 6.26
C TYR A 53 -1.82 -7.45 6.66
N CYS A 54 -0.87 -7.47 5.72
CA CYS A 54 0.54 -7.19 6.02
C CYS A 54 1.19 -6.28 4.98
N SER A 55 2.44 -5.92 5.24
CA SER A 55 3.34 -5.29 4.28
C SER A 55 4.42 -6.26 3.85
N ALA A 56 4.98 -6.01 2.67
CA ALA A 56 6.16 -6.69 2.15
C ALA A 56 7.00 -5.72 1.31
N SER A 57 8.13 -6.20 0.80
CA SER A 57 8.97 -5.44 -0.12
C SER A 57 9.64 -6.34 -1.14
N PHE A 58 9.79 -5.84 -2.37
CA PHE A 58 10.76 -6.41 -3.30
C PHE A 58 12.18 -6.18 -2.78
N VAL A 59 13.01 -7.22 -2.85
CA VAL A 59 14.42 -7.19 -2.43
C VAL A 59 15.39 -7.72 -3.49
N SER A 60 14.89 -8.09 -4.67
CA SER A 60 15.70 -8.42 -5.85
C SER A 60 15.03 -7.97 -7.16
N GLU A 61 15.80 -7.90 -8.23
CA GLU A 61 15.31 -7.60 -9.59
C GLU A 61 14.44 -8.73 -10.18
N ASP A 62 14.61 -9.96 -9.69
CA ASP A 62 13.85 -11.14 -10.11
C ASP A 62 12.54 -11.33 -9.32
N GLY A 63 12.18 -10.37 -8.45
CA GLY A 63 10.90 -10.37 -7.75
C GLY A 63 10.89 -11.10 -6.40
N LEU A 64 12.04 -11.28 -5.75
CA LEU A 64 12.07 -11.83 -4.38
C LEU A 64 11.32 -10.89 -3.43
N VAL A 65 10.32 -11.42 -2.73
CA VAL A 65 9.48 -10.67 -1.79
C VAL A 65 9.85 -11.04 -0.35
N MET A 66 10.14 -10.03 0.46
CA MET A 66 10.40 -10.19 1.89
C MET A 66 9.20 -9.70 2.72
N THR A 67 8.75 -10.51 3.67
CA THR A 67 7.75 -10.16 4.70
C THR A 67 8.10 -10.83 6.03
N ASN A 68 7.31 -10.58 7.07
CA ASN A 68 7.52 -11.24 8.35
C ASN A 68 6.98 -12.67 8.37
N HIS A 69 7.63 -13.52 9.18
CA HIS A 69 7.19 -14.90 9.40
C HIS A 69 5.71 -15.01 9.81
N HIS A 70 5.24 -14.13 10.69
CA HIS A 70 3.84 -14.19 11.14
C HIS A 70 2.83 -13.84 10.03
N CYS A 71 3.22 -13.01 9.05
CA CYS A 71 2.41 -12.71 7.87
C CYS A 71 2.28 -13.95 6.97
N ALA A 72 3.37 -14.71 6.80
CA ALA A 72 3.39 -15.91 5.98
C ALA A 72 2.88 -17.17 6.68
N ARG A 73 2.53 -17.11 7.98
CA ARG A 73 2.23 -18.30 8.78
C ARG A 73 1.11 -19.16 8.20
N GLN A 74 0.04 -18.54 7.70
CA GLN A 74 -1.05 -19.26 7.06
C GLN A 74 -0.61 -19.88 5.73
N SER A 75 0.20 -19.17 4.94
CA SER A 75 0.79 -19.67 3.70
C SER A 75 1.66 -20.89 3.93
N VAL A 76 2.51 -20.87 4.97
CA VAL A 76 3.36 -22.00 5.36
C VAL A 76 2.51 -23.24 5.66
N THR A 77 1.42 -23.10 6.42
CA THR A 77 0.49 -24.21 6.68
C THR A 77 -0.13 -24.77 5.40
N GLN A 78 -0.54 -23.90 4.47
CA GLN A 78 -1.20 -24.31 3.22
C GLN A 78 -0.29 -25.12 2.29
N VAL A 79 1.02 -24.84 2.33
CA VAL A 79 2.00 -25.51 1.45
C VAL A 79 2.79 -26.62 2.15
N THR A 80 2.51 -26.90 3.44
CA THR A 80 3.10 -28.02 4.17
C THR A 80 2.58 -29.34 3.62
N ARG A 81 3.48 -30.27 3.26
CA ARG A 81 3.13 -31.58 2.70
C ARG A 81 3.06 -32.64 3.80
N GLU A 82 2.49 -33.79 3.48
CA GLU A 82 2.42 -34.93 4.41
C GLU A 82 3.83 -35.33 4.89
N GLY A 83 3.98 -35.48 6.22
CA GLY A 83 5.26 -35.84 6.84
C GLY A 83 6.21 -34.67 7.10
N GLU A 84 5.85 -33.44 6.73
CA GLU A 84 6.66 -32.24 7.02
C GLU A 84 6.15 -31.45 8.23
N ASP A 85 7.06 -30.73 8.88
CA ASP A 85 6.73 -29.68 9.84
C ASP A 85 7.55 -28.43 9.52
N LEU A 86 7.02 -27.60 8.61
CA LEU A 86 7.68 -26.38 8.17
C LEU A 86 7.71 -25.29 9.24
N HIS A 87 6.79 -25.33 10.21
CA HIS A 87 6.76 -24.35 11.30
C HIS A 87 7.87 -24.61 12.32
N ALA A 88 8.16 -25.89 12.60
CA ALA A 88 9.25 -26.26 13.50
C ALA A 88 10.62 -26.22 12.82
N ASN A 89 10.72 -26.69 11.57
CA ASN A 89 12.00 -26.90 10.91
C ASN A 89 12.41 -25.79 9.93
N GLY A 90 11.48 -24.89 9.58
CA GLY A 90 11.66 -23.92 8.51
C GLY A 90 11.59 -24.54 7.12
N PHE A 91 11.72 -23.69 6.10
CA PHE A 91 11.74 -24.10 4.71
C PHE A 91 12.68 -23.19 3.92
N ILE A 92 13.52 -23.78 3.08
CA ILE A 92 14.40 -23.07 2.15
C ILE A 92 14.30 -23.80 0.81
N ALA A 93 13.88 -23.10 -0.23
CA ALA A 93 13.91 -23.59 -1.60
C ALA A 93 15.34 -23.42 -2.15
N ALA A 94 15.95 -24.48 -2.69
CA ALA A 94 17.30 -24.41 -3.23
C ALA A 94 17.31 -23.87 -4.68
N THR A 95 16.23 -24.12 -5.42
CA THR A 95 15.99 -23.59 -6.76
C THR A 95 14.60 -22.98 -6.87
N LEU A 96 14.33 -22.27 -7.97
CA LEU A 96 13.00 -21.68 -8.25
C LEU A 96 11.92 -22.76 -8.37
N GLU A 97 12.26 -23.94 -8.89
CA GLU A 97 11.33 -25.07 -9.03
C GLU A 97 10.94 -25.67 -7.66
N ASP A 98 11.75 -25.44 -6.63
CA ASP A 98 11.45 -25.88 -5.26
C ASP A 98 10.48 -24.91 -4.54
N GLU A 99 10.29 -23.70 -5.06
CA GLU A 99 9.35 -22.74 -4.49
C GLU A 99 7.92 -23.27 -4.55
N ARG A 100 7.18 -23.12 -3.45
CA ARG A 100 5.83 -23.69 -3.32
C ARG A 100 4.79 -22.64 -3.63
N PRO A 101 3.91 -22.86 -4.63
CA PRO A 101 2.83 -21.93 -4.90
C PRO A 101 1.85 -21.92 -3.73
N VAL A 102 1.52 -20.73 -3.24
CA VAL A 102 0.53 -20.54 -2.18
C VAL A 102 -0.82 -20.21 -2.84
N PRO A 103 -1.83 -21.09 -2.75
CA PRO A 103 -3.11 -20.85 -3.42
C PRO A 103 -3.78 -19.57 -2.93
N GLY A 104 -4.17 -18.70 -3.87
CA GLY A 104 -4.92 -17.48 -3.58
C GLY A 104 -4.12 -16.36 -2.89
N LEU A 105 -2.81 -16.52 -2.67
CA LEU A 105 -1.96 -15.44 -2.20
C LEU A 105 -1.72 -14.44 -3.35
N TYR A 106 -1.85 -13.15 -3.03
CA TYR A 106 -1.50 -12.04 -3.91
C TYR A 106 -0.72 -10.98 -3.13
N VAL A 107 0.00 -10.14 -3.86
CA VAL A 107 0.63 -8.92 -3.35
C VAL A 107 0.30 -7.78 -4.31
N ASP A 108 0.03 -6.59 -3.78
CA ASP A 108 -0.25 -5.41 -4.59
C ASP A 108 0.93 -4.44 -4.56
N GLN A 109 1.31 -3.96 -5.73
CA GLN A 109 2.31 -2.93 -5.92
C GLN A 109 1.62 -1.59 -6.21
N MET A 110 2.03 -0.53 -5.51
CA MET A 110 1.51 0.81 -5.75
C MET A 110 2.23 1.46 -6.93
N VAL A 111 1.67 1.32 -8.13
CA VAL A 111 2.24 1.86 -9.37
C VAL A 111 1.96 3.35 -9.60
N LEU A 112 0.81 3.84 -9.13
CA LEU A 112 0.38 5.22 -9.30
C LEU A 112 -0.40 5.70 -8.08
N VAL A 113 -0.16 6.95 -7.70
CA VAL A 113 -1.03 7.73 -6.82
C VAL A 113 -1.31 9.03 -7.52
N LYS A 114 -2.58 9.44 -7.52
CA LYS A 114 -3.05 10.64 -8.21
C LYS A 114 -4.05 11.36 -7.33
N ASP A 115 -3.83 12.65 -7.12
CA ASP A 115 -4.83 13.49 -6.49
C ASP A 115 -5.96 13.76 -7.48
N VAL A 116 -7.16 13.34 -7.11
CA VAL A 116 -8.39 13.48 -7.91
C VAL A 116 -9.45 14.29 -7.16
N THR A 117 -9.06 14.98 -6.09
CA THR A 117 -9.96 15.72 -5.21
C THR A 117 -10.84 16.70 -5.99
N ASP A 118 -10.24 17.53 -6.85
CA ASP A 118 -10.98 18.52 -7.64
C ASP A 118 -11.99 17.89 -8.60
N GLU A 119 -11.66 16.74 -9.19
CA GLU A 119 -12.53 16.01 -10.11
C GLU A 119 -13.75 15.44 -9.38
N VAL A 120 -13.51 14.82 -8.22
CA VAL A 120 -14.57 14.27 -7.36
C VAL A 120 -15.45 15.38 -6.79
N MET A 121 -14.85 16.44 -6.24
CA MET A 121 -15.58 17.57 -5.65
C MET A 121 -16.49 18.25 -6.68
N LYS A 122 -15.99 18.47 -7.89
CA LYS A 122 -16.78 19.04 -8.98
C LYS A 122 -17.97 18.16 -9.40
N ALA A 123 -17.81 16.83 -9.36
CA ALA A 123 -18.89 15.91 -9.70
C ALA A 123 -20.02 15.97 -8.65
N ILE A 124 -19.66 15.97 -7.38
CA ILE A 124 -20.64 15.92 -6.28
C ILE A 124 -21.31 17.27 -5.98
N GLU A 125 -20.73 18.39 -6.44
CA GLU A 125 -21.32 19.73 -6.32
C GLU A 125 -22.70 19.85 -6.99
N ALA A 126 -22.98 19.01 -8.00
CA ALA A 126 -24.26 19.00 -8.70
C ALA A 126 -25.40 18.31 -7.93
N ALA A 127 -25.07 17.60 -6.84
CA ALA A 127 -26.03 16.85 -6.05
C ALA A 127 -27.03 17.74 -5.32
N LYS A 128 -28.31 17.36 -5.33
CA LYS A 128 -29.41 18.02 -4.61
C LYS A 128 -29.81 17.30 -3.34
N THR A 129 -29.45 16.02 -3.21
CA THR A 129 -29.66 15.21 -2.00
C THR A 129 -28.38 14.47 -1.63
N ASP A 130 -28.31 13.98 -0.40
CA ASP A 130 -27.18 13.19 0.07
C ASP A 130 -27.09 11.86 -0.69
N GLU A 131 -28.21 11.24 -1.07
CA GLU A 131 -28.22 10.04 -1.90
C GLU A 131 -27.67 10.30 -3.31
N GLU A 132 -28.06 11.42 -3.94
CA GLU A 132 -27.51 11.83 -5.24
C GLU A 132 -26.01 12.10 -5.14
N ARG A 133 -25.57 12.66 -4.01
CA ARG A 133 -24.15 12.93 -3.75
C ARG A 133 -23.33 11.64 -3.72
N VAL A 134 -23.78 10.63 -2.98
CA VAL A 134 -23.12 9.32 -2.92
C VAL A 134 -23.07 8.66 -4.29
N GLN A 135 -24.18 8.69 -5.04
CA GLN A 135 -24.22 8.10 -6.38
C GLN A 135 -23.24 8.80 -7.34
N LEU A 136 -23.19 10.13 -7.33
CA LEU A 136 -22.27 10.90 -8.18
C LEU A 136 -20.81 10.66 -7.80
N GLU A 137 -20.51 10.47 -6.51
CA GLU A 137 -19.18 10.11 -6.02
C GLU A 137 -18.75 8.72 -6.51
N GLU A 138 -19.62 7.71 -6.40
CA GLU A 138 -19.35 6.37 -6.90
C GLU A 138 -19.14 6.35 -8.42
N ASP A 139 -19.98 7.07 -9.17
CA ASP A 139 -19.92 7.14 -10.63
C ASP A 139 -18.63 7.80 -11.13
N ILE A 140 -18.19 8.90 -10.49
CA ILE A 140 -16.95 9.58 -10.88
C ILE A 140 -15.73 8.76 -10.49
N ILE A 141 -15.72 8.11 -9.32
CA ILE A 141 -14.62 7.23 -8.90
C ILE A 141 -14.47 6.09 -9.90
N LYS A 142 -15.57 5.41 -10.27
CA LYS A 142 -15.53 4.36 -11.28
C LYS A 142 -15.02 4.86 -12.63
N THR A 143 -15.44 6.05 -13.04
CA THR A 143 -14.96 6.67 -14.30
C THR A 143 -13.46 6.93 -14.27
N ILE A 144 -12.94 7.41 -13.13
CA ILE A 144 -11.51 7.63 -12.91
C ILE A 144 -10.76 6.29 -12.93
N GLU A 145 -11.24 5.27 -12.23
CA GLU A 145 -10.65 3.93 -12.21
C GLU A 145 -10.58 3.31 -13.61
N ASP A 146 -11.68 3.38 -14.38
CA ASP A 146 -11.74 2.91 -15.77
C ASP A 146 -10.80 3.69 -16.70
N ARG A 147 -10.53 4.96 -16.40
CA ARG A 147 -9.59 5.80 -17.15
C ARG A 147 -8.15 5.42 -16.84
N GLU A 148 -7.77 5.36 -15.57
CA GLU A 148 -6.38 5.10 -15.18
C GLU A 148 -5.99 3.63 -15.46
N SER A 149 -6.92 2.68 -15.31
CA SER A 149 -6.67 1.25 -15.62
C SER A 149 -6.40 0.98 -17.09
N LYS A 150 -6.85 1.84 -18.02
CA LYS A 150 -6.55 1.74 -19.45
C LYS A 150 -5.27 2.46 -19.85
N ALA A 151 -4.82 3.40 -19.02
CA ALA A 151 -3.62 4.20 -19.25
C ALA A 151 -2.36 3.53 -18.69
N THR A 152 -2.53 2.53 -17.83
CA THR A 152 -1.48 1.74 -17.19
C THR A 152 -1.43 0.35 -17.82
#